data_AF-A0AAV7Q925-F1
#
_entry.id   AF-A0AAV7Q925-F1
#
_cell.length_a   1.000
_cell.length_b   1.000
_cell.length_c   1.000
_cell.angle_alpha   90.00
_cell.angle_beta   90.00
_cell.angle_gamma   90.00
#
_symmetry.space_group_name_H-M   'P 1'
#
loop_
_entity.id
_entity.type
_entity.pdbx_description
1 polymer ?
#
loop_
_entity_poly.entity_id
_entity_poly.type
_entity_poly.pdbx_seq_one_letter_code
_entity_poly.pdbx_strand_id
1 'polypeptide(L)'
;MRATKRRAQGQENIFKMAAKRVCMSRDTQNPAANPNMAADEGRDVEQLSTSKSSGDVSARARALLAHFQRGTTVLGLQIALQILQLLECLNIAMQGRQQTISGLLAAVNVAKSAILKLRNDESFNSLIHSTNHMTSKYHLNAIEVPQLRRIPKRIDDGAAESFHPATVGDYYRPQYFELLDTVSVHLTQRFDQEGIQRYEKLEQVLLTGSGMDSIAQYKEIDPLLLKAQLTILSNTQAHNDVLIRENPSVFATRGRRPFAGRTSIRAQEVSRMPLPVQAHILRILKSTETGPTVYCLEGEENYGVGSLKRGKEGWEKE
;
A
#
# COMPACT_ATOMS: atom_id res chain seq x y z
N MET A 1 38.07 -3.56 -10.20
CA MET A 1 36.92 -4.27 -9.58
C MET A 1 36.10 -3.48 -8.54
N ARG A 2 36.60 -2.39 -7.93
CA ARG A 2 35.84 -1.66 -6.88
C ARG A 2 34.84 -0.59 -7.37
N ALA A 3 34.95 -0.12 -8.62
CA ALA A 3 34.15 1.00 -9.13
C ALA A 3 32.79 0.58 -9.75
N THR A 4 32.68 -0.63 -10.30
CA THR A 4 31.45 -1.15 -10.91
C THR A 4 30.44 -1.65 -9.86
N LYS A 5 30.92 -2.16 -8.72
CA LYS A 5 30.08 -2.56 -7.58
C LYS A 5 29.31 -1.38 -6.95
N ARG A 6 29.84 -0.15 -7.05
CA ARG A 6 29.20 1.05 -6.47
C ARG A 6 28.00 1.59 -7.24
N ARG A 7 27.77 1.20 -8.51
CA ARG A 7 26.70 1.77 -9.36
C ARG A 7 25.44 0.89 -9.45
N ALA A 8 25.57 -0.43 -9.45
CA ALA A 8 24.41 -1.33 -9.26
C ALA A 8 23.77 -1.11 -7.88
N GLN A 9 24.62 -0.89 -6.87
CA GLN A 9 24.20 -0.52 -5.52
C GLN A 9 23.54 0.87 -5.45
N GLY A 10 23.71 1.72 -6.47
CA GLY A 10 23.08 3.04 -6.55
C GLY A 10 21.59 2.98 -6.88
N GLN A 11 21.14 2.08 -7.75
CA GLN A 11 19.72 1.91 -8.06
C GLN A 11 19.02 1.06 -6.99
N GLU A 12 19.70 0.06 -6.43
CA GLU A 12 19.24 -0.70 -5.26
C GLU A 12 19.07 0.21 -4.01
N ASN A 13 19.94 1.23 -3.86
CA ASN A 13 19.86 2.20 -2.77
C ASN A 13 18.70 3.20 -2.93
N ILE A 14 18.23 3.50 -4.15
CA ILE A 14 17.08 4.40 -4.34
C ILE A 14 15.79 3.72 -3.83
N PHE A 15 15.61 2.43 -4.11
CA PHE A 15 14.49 1.65 -3.57
C PHE A 15 14.62 1.40 -2.05
N LYS A 16 15.83 1.12 -1.54
CA LYS A 16 16.08 0.98 -0.08
C LYS A 16 15.91 2.30 0.69
N MET A 17 16.24 3.45 0.10
CA MET A 17 16.06 4.78 0.73
C MET A 17 14.58 5.21 0.74
N ALA A 18 13.83 4.90 -0.32
CA ALA A 18 12.39 5.16 -0.36
C ALA A 18 11.65 4.38 0.73
N ALA A 19 11.97 3.08 0.91
CA ALA A 19 11.39 2.27 1.98
C ALA A 19 11.79 2.73 3.40
N LYS A 20 13.01 3.25 3.58
CA LYS A 20 13.51 3.70 4.90
C LYS A 20 12.91 5.02 5.38
N ARG A 21 12.37 5.86 4.49
CA ARG A 21 11.74 7.15 4.86
C ARG A 21 10.24 7.07 5.11
N VAL A 22 9.56 6.01 4.71
CA VAL A 22 8.09 5.92 4.84
C VAL A 22 7.62 5.72 6.29
N CYS A 23 8.49 5.33 7.23
CA CYS A 23 8.02 4.93 8.57
C CYS A 23 8.36 5.85 9.76
N MET A 24 8.97 7.04 9.60
CA MET A 24 9.25 7.91 10.76
C MET A 24 9.11 9.43 10.58
N SER A 25 8.65 9.92 9.42
CA SER A 25 8.35 11.35 9.31
C SER A 25 6.95 11.62 9.85
N ARG A 26 6.90 12.44 10.91
CA ARG A 26 5.73 12.94 11.63
C ARG A 26 4.82 13.86 10.76
N ASP A 27 5.03 13.88 9.45
CA ASP A 27 4.43 14.79 8.46
C ASP A 27 3.95 14.04 7.20
N THR A 28 3.32 12.87 7.32
CA THR A 28 2.40 12.42 6.27
C THR A 28 1.11 13.22 6.42
N GLN A 29 1.13 14.47 5.95
CA GLN A 29 -0.10 15.22 5.71
C GLN A 29 -1.00 14.35 4.81
N ASN A 30 -2.20 14.11 5.33
CA ASN A 30 -3.36 13.52 4.71
C ASN A 30 -3.31 13.50 3.16
N PRO A 31 -3.25 12.33 2.48
CA PRO A 31 -3.31 12.25 1.01
C PRO A 31 -4.71 12.56 0.44
N ALA A 32 -5.62 13.16 1.22
CA ALA A 32 -6.80 13.84 0.72
C ALA A 32 -6.46 15.18 0.02
N ALA A 33 -5.28 15.27 -0.60
CA ALA A 33 -4.95 16.35 -1.51
C ALA A 33 -5.83 16.21 -2.75
N ASN A 34 -6.58 17.28 -3.00
CA ASN A 34 -7.45 17.49 -4.16
C ASN A 34 -6.80 16.93 -5.44
N PRO A 35 -7.44 16.03 -6.22
CA PRO A 35 -6.86 15.49 -7.45
C PRO A 35 -6.47 16.56 -8.48
N ASN A 36 -6.99 17.79 -8.34
CA ASN A 36 -6.59 18.94 -9.14
C ASN A 36 -5.16 19.45 -8.84
N MET A 37 -4.55 19.17 -7.68
CA MET A 37 -3.18 19.60 -7.36
C MET A 37 -2.12 18.82 -8.13
N ALA A 38 -2.31 17.51 -8.34
CA ALA A 38 -1.37 16.69 -9.11
C ALA A 38 -1.33 17.11 -10.60
N ALA A 39 -2.44 17.60 -11.14
CA ALA A 39 -2.52 18.17 -12.49
C ALA A 39 -1.92 19.59 -12.57
N ASP A 40 -1.72 20.27 -11.44
CA ASP A 40 -1.09 21.59 -11.36
C ASP A 40 0.43 21.45 -11.23
N GLU A 41 0.92 20.53 -10.38
CA GLU A 41 2.36 20.28 -10.20
C GLU A 41 3.05 19.77 -11.48
N GLY A 42 2.36 18.99 -12.31
CA GLY A 42 2.88 18.55 -13.61
C GLY A 42 3.12 19.72 -14.58
N ARG A 43 2.26 20.74 -14.54
CA ARG A 43 2.38 21.94 -15.38
C ARG A 43 3.54 22.82 -14.95
N ASP A 44 3.82 22.91 -13.65
CA ASP A 44 4.93 23.69 -13.12
C ASP A 44 6.29 23.14 -13.59
N VAL A 45 6.46 21.81 -13.59
CA VAL A 45 7.72 21.17 -14.04
C VAL A 45 7.94 21.39 -15.53
N GLU A 46 6.88 21.31 -16.34
CA GLU A 46 6.94 21.56 -17.78
C GLU A 46 7.30 23.03 -18.09
N GLN A 47 6.69 23.98 -17.36
CA GLN A 47 7.00 25.40 -17.46
C GLN A 47 8.43 25.74 -17.03
N LEU A 48 8.93 25.12 -15.94
CA LEU A 48 10.30 25.25 -15.48
C LEU A 48 11.31 24.69 -16.51
N SER A 49 10.95 23.59 -17.18
CA SER A 49 11.78 22.94 -18.20
C SER A 49 11.93 23.77 -19.49
N THR A 50 10.88 24.49 -19.86
CA THR A 50 10.78 25.32 -21.08
C THR A 50 11.25 26.76 -20.86
N SER A 51 11.37 27.20 -19.62
CA SER A 51 11.92 28.52 -19.29
C SER A 51 13.32 28.69 -19.92
N LYS A 52 13.53 29.79 -20.66
CA LYS A 52 14.80 30.15 -21.32
C LYS A 52 15.95 30.44 -20.33
N SER A 53 15.75 30.18 -19.03
CA SER A 53 16.78 30.36 -18.03
C SER A 53 17.85 29.27 -18.19
N SER A 54 19.07 29.68 -18.54
CA SER A 54 20.26 28.84 -18.71
C SER A 54 20.83 28.34 -17.37
N GLY A 55 19.98 28.07 -16.37
CA GLY A 55 20.40 27.67 -15.04
C GLY A 55 20.43 26.15 -14.86
N ASP A 56 21.29 25.67 -13.97
CA ASP A 56 21.33 24.27 -13.53
C ASP A 56 19.94 23.72 -13.13
N VAL A 57 19.05 24.59 -12.65
CA VAL A 57 17.67 24.25 -12.28
C VAL A 57 16.85 23.81 -13.49
N SER A 58 16.90 24.52 -14.62
CA SER A 58 16.14 24.15 -15.82
C SER A 58 16.67 22.86 -16.44
N ALA A 59 17.99 22.65 -16.40
CA ALA A 59 18.61 21.39 -16.80
C ALA A 59 18.15 20.20 -15.95
N ARG A 60 18.07 20.36 -14.61
CA ARG A 60 17.55 19.33 -13.70
C ARG A 60 16.06 19.06 -13.91
N ALA A 61 15.25 20.11 -14.09
CA ALA A 61 13.82 19.99 -14.37
C ALA A 61 13.56 19.23 -15.67
N ARG A 62 14.30 19.55 -16.75
CA ARG A 62 14.24 18.79 -18.02
C ARG A 62 14.63 17.33 -17.84
N ALA A 63 15.68 17.04 -17.08
CA ALA A 63 16.11 15.67 -16.82
C ALA A 63 15.02 14.90 -16.05
N LEU A 64 14.41 15.51 -15.04
CA LEU A 64 13.32 14.93 -14.27
C LEU A 64 12.08 14.67 -15.13
N LEU A 65 11.69 15.63 -15.97
CA LEU A 65 10.60 15.47 -16.93
C LEU A 65 10.87 14.30 -17.88
N ALA A 66 12.09 14.22 -18.42
CA ALA A 66 12.53 13.11 -19.27
C ALA A 66 12.51 11.74 -18.54
N HIS A 67 12.59 11.72 -17.22
CA HIS A 67 12.38 10.50 -16.42
C HIS A 67 10.90 10.17 -16.26
N PHE A 68 10.04 11.15 -15.98
CA PHE A 68 8.59 10.93 -15.84
C PHE A 68 7.92 10.54 -17.16
N GLN A 69 8.47 10.98 -18.29
CA GLN A 69 8.00 10.57 -19.62
C GLN A 69 8.33 9.12 -19.98
N ARG A 70 9.12 8.39 -19.17
CA ARG A 70 9.45 6.98 -19.45
C ARG A 70 8.38 6.05 -18.86
N GLY A 71 7.87 5.13 -19.67
CA GLY A 71 6.94 4.08 -19.21
C GLY A 71 7.53 3.21 -18.10
N THR A 72 8.85 3.01 -18.06
CA THR A 72 9.54 2.30 -16.97
C THR A 72 9.35 2.98 -15.60
N THR A 73 9.27 4.31 -15.59
CA THR A 73 9.04 5.08 -14.35
C THR A 73 7.60 4.91 -13.90
N VAL A 74 6.65 4.98 -14.84
CA VAL A 74 5.23 4.72 -14.57
C VAL A 74 5.03 3.32 -14.00
N LEU A 75 5.68 2.31 -14.59
CA LEU A 75 5.67 0.94 -14.10
C LEU A 75 6.17 0.87 -12.65
N GLY A 76 7.34 1.45 -12.37
CA GLY A 76 7.92 1.45 -11.02
C GLY A 76 7.02 2.14 -10.00
N LEU A 77 6.37 3.25 -10.39
CA LEU A 77 5.40 3.95 -9.54
C LEU A 77 4.15 3.12 -9.29
N GLN A 78 3.61 2.42 -10.30
CA GLN A 78 2.46 1.53 -10.12
C GLN A 78 2.77 0.35 -9.18
N ILE A 79 3.93 -0.28 -9.34
CA ILE A 79 4.39 -1.35 -8.44
C ILE A 79 4.51 -0.82 -7.01
N ALA A 80 5.16 0.34 -6.84
CA ALA A 80 5.32 0.94 -5.52
C ALA A 80 3.97 1.29 -4.89
N LEU A 81 3.04 1.85 -5.66
CA LEU A 81 1.72 2.24 -5.19
C LEU A 81 0.92 1.04 -4.67
N GLN A 82 0.91 -0.09 -5.40
CA GLN A 82 0.21 -1.31 -4.96
C GLN A 82 0.71 -1.78 -3.59
N ILE A 83 2.03 -1.81 -3.38
CA ILE A 83 2.63 -2.25 -2.13
C ILE A 83 2.40 -1.23 -1.02
N LEU A 84 2.62 0.06 -1.29
CA LEU A 84 2.46 1.13 -0.32
C LEU A 84 1.02 1.25 0.18
N GLN A 85 0.02 1.01 -0.67
CA GLN A 85 -1.37 0.98 -0.24
C GLN A 85 -1.62 -0.10 0.83
N LEU A 86 -1.08 -1.31 0.63
CA LEU A 86 -1.21 -2.38 1.63
C LEU A 86 -0.47 -2.04 2.94
N LEU A 87 0.72 -1.45 2.83
CA LEU A 87 1.51 -1.03 3.99
C LEU A 87 0.86 0.14 4.74
N GLU A 88 0.21 1.06 4.04
CA GLU A 88 -0.51 2.18 4.64
C GLU A 88 -1.76 1.69 5.38
N CYS A 89 -2.50 0.74 4.80
CA CYS A 89 -3.61 0.09 5.48
C CYS A 89 -3.16 -0.59 6.78
N LEU A 90 -2.02 -1.27 6.73
CA LEU A 90 -1.41 -1.85 7.91
C LEU A 90 -1.07 -0.75 8.92
N ASN A 91 -0.36 0.30 8.51
CA ASN A 91 0.04 1.40 9.39
C ASN A 91 -1.16 2.05 10.10
N ILE A 92 -2.24 2.34 9.37
CA ILE A 92 -3.50 2.85 9.93
C ILE A 92 -4.07 1.88 10.97
N ALA A 93 -4.08 0.57 10.68
CA ALA A 93 -4.56 -0.43 11.62
C ALA A 93 -3.69 -0.50 12.89
N MET A 94 -2.37 -0.35 12.76
CA MET A 94 -1.43 -0.35 13.90
C MET A 94 -1.62 0.87 14.82
N GLN A 95 -1.99 2.02 14.25
CA GLN A 95 -2.15 3.28 14.99
C GLN A 95 -3.54 3.44 15.62
N GLY A 96 -4.38 2.40 15.59
CA GLY A 96 -5.69 2.41 16.22
C GLY A 96 -5.62 2.57 17.75
N ARG A 97 -6.49 3.41 18.33
CA ARG A 97 -6.53 3.67 19.78
C ARG A 97 -6.81 2.42 20.65
N GLN A 98 -7.51 1.44 20.09
CA GLN A 98 -7.88 0.20 20.78
C GLN A 98 -7.07 -0.99 20.25
N GLN A 99 -5.90 -0.73 19.66
CA GLN A 99 -5.11 -1.78 19.07
C GLN A 99 -4.38 -2.58 20.15
N THR A 100 -4.53 -3.90 20.09
CA THR A 100 -3.81 -4.83 20.93
C THR A 100 -2.65 -5.47 20.15
N ILE A 101 -1.72 -6.14 20.82
CA ILE A 101 -0.56 -6.77 20.17
C ILE A 101 -1.02 -7.99 19.37
N SER A 102 -1.95 -8.78 19.91
CA SER A 102 -2.59 -9.87 19.18
C SER A 102 -3.32 -9.36 17.92
N GLY A 103 -4.05 -8.24 18.03
CA GLY A 103 -4.69 -7.58 16.89
C GLY A 103 -3.68 -7.02 15.89
N LEU A 104 -2.54 -6.51 16.36
CA LEU A 104 -1.43 -6.05 15.55
C LEU A 104 -0.84 -7.19 14.70
N LEU A 105 -0.51 -8.32 15.34
CA LEU A 105 0.05 -9.50 14.67
C LEU A 105 -0.94 -10.06 13.65
N ALA A 106 -2.23 -10.09 13.97
CA ALA A 106 -3.27 -10.47 13.03
C ALA A 106 -3.33 -9.54 11.80
N ALA A 107 -3.26 -8.22 12.00
CA ALA A 107 -3.23 -7.26 10.90
C ALA A 107 -1.99 -7.42 10.01
N VAL A 108 -0.82 -7.66 10.61
CA VAL A 108 0.42 -7.97 9.87
C VAL A 108 0.27 -9.24 9.04
N ASN A 109 -0.31 -10.30 9.60
CA ASN A 109 -0.56 -11.55 8.88
C ASN A 109 -1.52 -11.35 7.69
N VAL A 110 -2.56 -10.53 7.85
CA VAL A 110 -3.43 -10.17 6.72
C VAL A 110 -2.66 -9.41 5.65
N ALA A 111 -1.88 -8.38 6.00
CA ALA A 111 -1.09 -7.63 5.05
C ALA A 111 -0.09 -8.53 4.30
N LYS A 112 0.60 -9.43 5.01
CA LYS A 112 1.47 -10.45 4.40
C LYS A 112 0.72 -11.34 3.43
N SER A 113 -0.44 -11.87 3.82
CA SER A 113 -1.25 -12.71 2.94
C SER A 113 -1.70 -11.96 1.68
N ALA A 114 -2.04 -10.68 1.80
CA ALA A 114 -2.41 -9.85 0.65
C ALA A 114 -1.21 -9.62 -0.30
N ILE A 115 -0.03 -9.35 0.24
CA ILE A 115 1.22 -9.21 -0.55
C ILE A 115 1.53 -10.52 -1.27
N LEU A 116 1.41 -11.68 -0.60
CA LEU A 116 1.65 -12.98 -1.22
C LEU A 116 0.62 -13.34 -2.29
N LYS A 117 -0.62 -12.87 -2.17
CA LYS A 117 -1.64 -13.04 -3.23
C LYS A 117 -1.30 -12.27 -4.51
N LEU A 118 -0.56 -11.17 -4.40
CA LEU A 118 -0.03 -10.44 -5.57
C LEU A 118 1.12 -11.19 -6.25
N ARG A 119 1.66 -12.24 -5.65
CA ARG A 119 2.71 -13.07 -6.25
C ARG A 119 2.13 -14.08 -7.24
N ASN A 120 1.39 -13.60 -8.23
CA ASN A 120 0.82 -14.38 -9.33
C ASN A 120 1.08 -13.68 -10.67
N ASP A 121 1.13 -14.48 -11.74
CA ASP A 121 1.40 -13.96 -13.08
C ASP A 121 0.25 -13.09 -13.59
N GLU A 122 -0.98 -13.39 -13.17
CA GLU A 122 -2.17 -12.64 -13.54
C GLU A 122 -2.13 -11.20 -13.01
N SER A 123 -1.75 -10.98 -11.74
CA SER A 123 -1.65 -9.61 -11.22
C SER A 123 -0.52 -8.84 -11.91
N PHE A 124 0.62 -9.50 -12.17
CA PHE A 124 1.73 -8.90 -12.89
C PHE A 124 1.31 -8.48 -14.31
N ASN A 125 0.64 -9.37 -15.04
CA ASN A 125 0.12 -9.06 -16.37
C ASN A 125 -0.92 -7.92 -16.32
N SER A 126 -1.81 -7.92 -15.31
CA SER A 126 -2.79 -6.85 -15.12
C SER A 126 -2.12 -5.49 -14.89
N LEU A 127 -1.01 -5.48 -14.15
CA LEU A 127 -0.20 -4.31 -13.85
C LEU A 127 0.49 -3.80 -15.13
N ILE A 128 1.12 -4.69 -15.91
CA ILE A 128 1.75 -4.32 -17.19
C ILE A 128 0.70 -3.77 -18.18
N HIS A 129 -0.47 -4.39 -18.28
CA HIS A 129 -1.56 -3.89 -19.11
C HIS A 129 -2.04 -2.51 -18.65
N SER A 130 -2.23 -2.31 -17.35
CA SER A 130 -2.59 -1.02 -16.78
C SER A 130 -1.52 0.04 -17.08
N THR A 131 -0.24 -0.29 -16.91
CA THR A 131 0.86 0.63 -17.24
C THR A 131 0.84 1.00 -18.71
N ASN A 132 0.74 0.02 -19.61
CA ASN A 132 0.70 0.27 -21.06
C ASN A 132 -0.50 1.13 -21.47
N HIS A 133 -1.66 0.92 -20.85
CA HIS A 133 -2.83 1.75 -21.04
C HIS A 133 -2.57 3.20 -20.59
N MET A 134 -1.97 3.42 -19.41
CA MET A 134 -1.62 4.79 -18.96
C MET A 134 -0.57 5.44 -19.86
N THR A 135 0.46 4.70 -20.25
CA THR A 135 1.48 5.17 -21.20
C THR A 135 0.85 5.61 -22.52
N SER A 136 -0.11 4.85 -23.04
CA SER A 136 -0.84 5.19 -24.26
C SER A 136 -1.73 6.41 -24.06
N LYS A 137 -2.48 6.47 -22.96
CA LYS A 137 -3.41 7.56 -22.61
C LYS A 137 -2.71 8.90 -22.47
N TYR A 138 -1.52 8.92 -21.88
CA TYR A 138 -0.75 10.14 -21.62
C TYR A 138 0.38 10.38 -22.64
N HIS A 139 0.39 9.64 -23.75
CA HIS A 139 1.42 9.74 -24.80
C HIS A 139 2.86 9.67 -24.27
N LEU A 140 3.09 8.82 -23.29
CA LEU A 140 4.41 8.59 -22.69
C LEU A 140 5.21 7.58 -23.50
N ASN A 141 6.51 7.50 -23.27
CA ASN A 141 7.35 6.49 -23.91
C ASN A 141 6.97 5.09 -23.44
N ALA A 142 7.05 4.12 -24.35
CA ALA A 142 6.78 2.72 -24.05
C ALA A 142 7.66 2.17 -22.91
N ILE A 143 7.23 1.07 -22.29
CA ILE A 143 8.05 0.35 -21.33
C ILE A 143 9.15 -0.36 -22.12
N GLU A 144 10.41 -0.02 -21.85
CA GLU A 144 11.56 -0.60 -22.53
C GLU A 144 12.39 -1.44 -21.57
N VAL A 145 13.01 -2.49 -22.08
CA VAL A 145 14.01 -3.26 -21.36
C VAL A 145 15.27 -2.39 -21.22
N PRO A 146 15.82 -2.19 -20.01
CA PRO A 146 17.04 -1.43 -19.83
C PRO A 146 18.19 -2.01 -20.66
N GLN A 147 18.87 -1.14 -21.41
CA GLN A 147 20.03 -1.55 -22.19
C GLN A 147 21.14 -2.06 -21.25
N LEU A 148 21.45 -3.35 -21.34
CA LEU A 148 22.61 -3.91 -20.65
C LEU A 148 23.88 -3.29 -21.23
N ARG A 149 24.75 -2.81 -20.34
CA ARG A 149 26.06 -2.33 -20.77
C ARG A 149 26.86 -3.51 -21.27
N ARG A 150 27.39 -3.38 -22.50
CA ARG A 150 28.33 -4.35 -23.05
C ARG A 150 29.52 -4.51 -22.12
N ILE A 151 29.81 -5.75 -21.74
CA ILE A 151 31.00 -6.08 -20.95
C ILE A 151 32.23 -5.67 -21.77
N PRO A 152 33.21 -4.96 -21.19
CA PRO A 152 34.43 -4.62 -21.91
C PRO A 152 35.14 -5.90 -22.39
N LYS A 153 35.54 -5.92 -23.67
CA LYS A 153 36.14 -7.11 -24.34
C LYS A 153 37.28 -7.76 -23.56
N ARG A 154 38.04 -6.98 -22.78
CA ARG A 154 39.14 -7.48 -21.95
C ARG A 154 38.74 -8.37 -20.76
N ILE A 155 37.44 -8.41 -20.42
CA ILE A 155 36.87 -9.22 -19.32
C ILE A 155 36.01 -10.36 -19.89
N ASP A 156 35.67 -10.29 -21.17
CA ASP A 156 34.79 -11.25 -21.82
C ASP A 156 35.62 -12.46 -22.23
N ASP A 157 35.66 -13.49 -21.37
CA ASP A 157 36.39 -14.74 -21.61
C ASP A 157 35.69 -15.61 -22.69
N GLY A 158 34.59 -15.13 -23.29
CA GLY A 158 33.89 -15.76 -24.42
C GLY A 158 33.22 -17.10 -24.12
N ALA A 159 33.31 -17.58 -22.88
CA ALA A 159 32.89 -18.93 -22.49
C ALA A 159 31.40 -19.08 -22.19
N ALA A 160 30.65 -17.98 -22.01
CA ALA A 160 29.22 -18.03 -21.72
C ALA A 160 28.46 -16.92 -22.45
N GLU A 161 27.34 -17.29 -23.10
CA GLU A 161 26.41 -16.30 -23.63
C GLU A 161 25.83 -15.47 -22.47
N SER A 162 25.95 -14.15 -22.57
CA SER A 162 25.38 -13.25 -21.57
C SER A 162 23.85 -13.35 -21.60
N PHE A 163 23.20 -13.48 -20.44
CA PHE A 163 21.75 -13.49 -20.35
C PHE A 163 21.18 -12.13 -20.78
N HIS A 164 20.39 -12.13 -21.85
CA HIS A 164 19.67 -10.95 -22.34
C HIS A 164 18.16 -11.24 -22.26
N PRO A 165 17.41 -10.51 -21.43
CA PRO A 165 15.96 -10.65 -21.38
C PRO A 165 15.36 -10.21 -22.72
N ALA A 166 14.65 -11.12 -23.39
CA ALA A 166 14.03 -10.85 -24.69
C ALA A 166 12.79 -9.96 -24.54
N THR A 167 12.04 -10.13 -23.45
CA THR A 167 10.78 -9.43 -23.20
C THR A 167 10.84 -8.54 -21.98
N VAL A 168 10.06 -7.45 -22.00
CA VAL A 168 9.80 -6.59 -20.82
C VAL A 168 9.31 -7.43 -19.62
N GLY A 169 8.42 -8.40 -19.89
CA GLY A 169 7.94 -9.33 -18.87
C GLY A 169 9.07 -10.13 -18.23
N ASP A 170 9.99 -10.67 -19.01
CA ASP A 170 11.11 -11.49 -18.52
C ASP A 170 12.06 -10.70 -17.63
N TYR A 171 12.23 -9.41 -17.90
CA TYR A 171 13.09 -8.54 -17.10
C TYR A 171 12.43 -8.06 -15.79
N TYR A 172 11.18 -7.61 -15.86
CA TYR A 172 10.51 -6.97 -14.72
C TYR A 172 9.78 -7.94 -13.80
N ARG A 173 9.37 -9.11 -14.30
CA ARG A 173 8.67 -10.12 -13.48
C ARG A 173 9.51 -10.62 -12.31
N PRO A 174 10.80 -11.00 -12.48
CA PRO A 174 11.63 -11.39 -11.35
C PRO A 174 11.80 -10.28 -10.32
N GLN A 175 11.97 -9.03 -10.77
CA GLN A 175 12.13 -7.86 -9.88
C GLN A 175 10.85 -7.56 -9.10
N TYR A 176 9.68 -7.69 -9.75
CA TYR A 176 8.39 -7.55 -9.09
C TYR A 176 8.22 -8.57 -7.97
N PHE A 177 8.48 -9.85 -8.25
CA PHE A 177 8.39 -10.89 -7.23
C PHE A 177 9.44 -10.76 -6.14
N GLU A 178 10.68 -10.40 -6.49
CA GLU A 178 11.74 -10.12 -5.51
C GLU A 178 11.32 -9.01 -4.55
N LEU A 179 10.68 -7.95 -5.05
CA LEU A 179 10.19 -6.87 -4.21
C LEU A 179 9.08 -7.33 -3.24
N LEU A 180 8.09 -8.10 -3.73
CA LEU A 180 7.04 -8.67 -2.88
C LEU A 180 7.62 -9.59 -1.79
N ASP A 181 8.54 -10.46 -2.18
CA ASP A 181 9.21 -11.41 -1.28
C ASP A 181 10.04 -10.65 -0.23
N THR A 182 10.76 -9.62 -0.64
CA THR A 182 11.55 -8.75 0.26
C THR A 182 10.66 -8.06 1.30
N VAL A 183 9.52 -7.50 0.88
CA VAL A 183 8.58 -6.85 1.82
C VAL A 183 8.00 -7.87 2.80
N SER A 184 7.60 -9.06 2.33
CA SER A 184 7.07 -10.13 3.17
C SER A 184 8.09 -10.60 4.21
N VAL A 185 9.35 -10.79 3.80
CA VAL A 185 10.46 -11.15 4.68
C VAL A 185 10.70 -10.07 5.72
N HIS A 186 10.72 -8.78 5.33
CA HIS A 186 10.93 -7.69 6.28
C HIS A 186 9.78 -7.52 7.28
N LEU A 187 8.52 -7.74 6.86
CA LEU A 187 7.40 -7.79 7.79
C LEU A 187 7.57 -8.92 8.79
N THR A 188 7.99 -10.10 8.33
CA THR A 188 8.25 -11.25 9.22
C THR A 188 9.37 -10.95 10.21
N GLN A 189 10.53 -10.48 9.74
CA GLN A 189 11.67 -10.15 10.60
C GLN A 189 11.35 -9.06 11.63
N ARG A 190 10.46 -8.12 11.30
CA ARG A 190 10.07 -7.04 12.21
C ARG A 190 9.10 -7.50 13.29
N PHE A 191 8.13 -8.36 12.95
CA PHE A 191 7.02 -8.71 13.86
C PHE A 191 7.16 -10.08 14.51
N ASP A 192 7.96 -10.98 13.96
CA ASP A 192 8.29 -12.29 14.54
C ASP A 192 9.54 -12.21 15.43
N GLN A 193 9.53 -11.24 16.34
CA GLN A 193 10.60 -11.04 17.32
C GLN A 193 10.15 -11.58 18.67
N GLU A 194 11.04 -12.26 19.39
CA GLU A 194 10.73 -12.80 20.71
C GLU A 194 10.16 -11.74 21.67
N GLY A 195 10.64 -10.50 21.58
CA GLY A 195 10.13 -9.40 22.40
C GLY A 195 8.64 -9.16 22.20
N ILE A 196 8.17 -9.16 20.95
CA ILE A 196 6.75 -8.97 20.62
C ILE A 196 5.92 -10.16 21.12
N GLN A 197 6.42 -11.38 20.95
CA GLN A 197 5.75 -12.58 21.47
C GLN A 197 5.63 -12.57 23.00
N ARG A 198 6.62 -12.03 23.72
CA ARG A 198 6.52 -11.85 25.18
C ARG A 198 5.42 -10.86 25.56
N TYR A 199 5.32 -9.74 24.84
CA TYR A 199 4.25 -8.79 25.07
C TYR A 199 2.87 -9.34 24.69
N GLU A 200 2.76 -10.17 23.65
CA GLU A 200 1.53 -10.87 23.31
C GLU A 200 1.08 -11.80 24.45
N LYS A 201 2.00 -12.57 25.04
CA LYS A 201 1.70 -13.38 26.23
C LYS A 201 1.24 -12.53 27.41
N LEU A 202 1.92 -11.40 27.66
CA LEU A 202 1.52 -10.48 28.73
C LEU A 202 0.11 -9.91 28.47
N GLU A 203 -0.19 -9.51 27.24
CA GLU A 203 -1.52 -9.07 26.84
C GLU A 203 -2.57 -10.15 27.12
N GLN A 204 -2.30 -11.41 26.75
CA GLN A 204 -3.22 -12.52 26.99
C GLN A 204 -3.52 -12.71 28.49
N VAL A 205 -2.51 -12.56 29.35
CA VAL A 205 -2.69 -12.63 30.80
C VAL A 205 -3.51 -11.45 31.31
N LEU A 206 -3.26 -10.23 30.82
CA LEU A 206 -4.01 -9.04 31.21
C LEU A 206 -5.48 -9.08 30.75
N LEU A 207 -5.75 -9.67 29.58
CA LEU A 207 -7.11 -9.78 29.04
C LEU A 207 -7.91 -10.95 29.63
N THR A 208 -7.25 -12.08 29.87
CA THR A 208 -7.95 -13.34 30.27
C THR A 208 -7.84 -13.62 31.77
N GLY A 209 -6.83 -13.06 32.45
CA GLY A 209 -6.51 -13.39 33.85
C GLY A 209 -5.90 -14.78 34.04
N SER A 210 -5.63 -15.51 32.96
CA SER A 210 -5.04 -16.86 32.94
C SER A 210 -3.61 -16.83 32.43
N GLY A 211 -2.74 -17.73 32.92
CA GLY A 211 -1.37 -17.88 32.41
C GLY A 211 -0.30 -17.08 33.16
N MET A 212 -0.51 -16.82 34.45
CA MET A 212 0.40 -16.06 35.33
C MET A 212 1.82 -16.63 35.40
N ASP A 213 2.01 -17.91 35.10
CA ASP A 213 3.33 -18.55 35.06
C ASP A 213 4.28 -17.86 34.06
N SER A 214 3.73 -17.30 32.98
CA SER A 214 4.50 -16.56 31.97
C SER A 214 4.97 -15.19 32.46
N ILE A 215 4.45 -14.69 33.59
CA ILE A 215 4.79 -13.38 34.16
C ILE A 215 5.96 -13.49 35.14
N ALA A 216 6.25 -14.68 35.68
CA ALA A 216 7.34 -14.88 36.65
C ALA A 216 8.73 -14.46 36.11
N GLN A 217 8.89 -14.32 34.79
CA GLN A 217 10.10 -13.80 34.15
C GLN A 217 10.33 -12.29 34.40
N TYR A 218 9.29 -11.54 34.77
CA TYR A 218 9.34 -10.11 35.06
C TYR A 218 9.43 -9.87 36.56
N LYS A 219 10.60 -9.46 37.04
CA LYS A 219 10.83 -9.22 38.47
C LYS A 219 10.09 -7.99 38.98
N GLU A 220 9.70 -7.10 38.07
CA GLU A 220 9.01 -5.85 38.37
C GLU A 220 7.52 -6.05 38.66
N ILE A 221 6.95 -7.22 38.34
CA ILE A 221 5.52 -7.50 38.44
C ILE A 221 5.29 -8.50 39.56
N ASP A 222 4.58 -8.09 40.62
CA ASP A 222 4.10 -9.02 41.65
C ASP A 222 2.87 -9.79 41.12
N PRO A 223 2.98 -11.12 40.89
CA PRO A 223 1.90 -11.91 40.32
C PRO A 223 0.69 -12.01 41.25
N LEU A 224 0.87 -11.97 42.58
CA LEU A 224 -0.25 -12.08 43.53
C LEU A 224 -1.07 -10.80 43.53
N LEU A 225 -0.39 -9.65 43.56
CA LEU A 225 -1.04 -8.35 43.47
C LEU A 225 -1.76 -8.17 42.14
N LEU A 226 -1.11 -8.53 41.02
CA LEU A 226 -1.73 -8.46 39.70
C LEU A 226 -2.98 -9.35 39.61
N LYS A 227 -2.94 -10.56 40.18
CA LYS A 227 -4.10 -11.46 40.21
C LYS A 227 -5.28 -10.83 40.95
N ALA A 228 -5.02 -10.25 42.13
CA ALA A 228 -6.06 -9.56 42.88
C ALA A 228 -6.64 -8.37 42.09
N GLN A 229 -5.78 -7.55 41.47
CA GLN A 229 -6.22 -6.43 40.64
C GLN A 229 -7.06 -6.87 39.44
N LEU A 230 -6.66 -7.92 38.73
CA LEU A 230 -7.41 -8.45 37.59
C LEU A 230 -8.79 -8.97 38.00
N THR A 231 -8.90 -9.64 39.17
CA THR A 231 -10.21 -10.09 39.68
C THR A 231 -11.15 -8.93 40.01
N ILE A 232 -10.62 -7.82 40.54
CA ILE A 232 -11.41 -6.61 40.80
C ILE A 232 -11.86 -5.99 39.48
N LEU A 233 -10.96 -5.92 38.49
CA LEU A 233 -11.23 -5.36 37.17
C LEU A 233 -12.29 -6.15 36.41
N SER A 234 -12.19 -7.49 36.39
CA SER A 234 -13.17 -8.36 35.74
C SER A 234 -14.57 -8.22 36.37
N ASN A 235 -14.65 -8.13 37.69
CA ASN A 235 -15.91 -7.95 38.40
C ASN A 235 -16.53 -6.57 38.09
N THR A 236 -15.70 -5.53 38.00
CA THR A 236 -16.15 -4.18 37.68
C THR A 236 -16.65 -4.07 36.24
N GLN A 237 -15.97 -4.71 35.29
CA GLN A 237 -16.42 -4.78 33.90
C GLN A 237 -17.76 -5.51 33.77
N ALA A 238 -17.90 -6.66 34.42
CA ALA A 238 -19.17 -7.40 34.43
C ALA A 238 -20.33 -6.54 34.99
N HIS A 239 -20.07 -5.77 36.05
CA HIS A 239 -21.07 -4.86 36.61
C HIS A 239 -21.45 -3.72 35.64
N ASN A 240 -20.46 -3.11 34.98
CA ASN A 240 -20.71 -2.05 33.98
C ASN A 240 -21.49 -2.57 32.77
N ASP A 241 -21.21 -3.79 32.30
CA ASP A 241 -21.93 -4.40 31.18
C ASP A 241 -23.40 -4.68 31.52
N VAL A 242 -23.70 -5.06 32.76
CA VAL A 242 -25.08 -5.21 33.26
C VAL A 242 -25.79 -3.86 33.26
N LEU A 243 -25.16 -2.80 33.79
CA LEU A 243 -25.75 -1.46 33.83
C LEU A 243 -26.03 -0.88 32.43
N ILE A 244 -25.12 -1.11 31.47
CA ILE A 244 -25.31 -0.69 30.07
C ILE A 244 -26.48 -1.44 29.42
N ARG A 245 -26.65 -2.74 29.72
CA ARG A 245 -27.78 -3.54 29.23
C ARG A 245 -29.12 -3.10 29.81
N GLU A 246 -29.15 -2.72 31.09
CA GLU A 246 -30.39 -2.33 31.78
C GLU A 246 -30.82 -0.90 31.44
N ASN A 247 -29.90 0.00 31.08
CA ASN A 247 -30.21 1.41 30.80
C ASN A 247 -29.60 1.94 29.48
N PRO A 248 -30.05 1.44 28.31
CA PRO A 248 -29.48 1.82 27.01
C PRO A 248 -29.74 3.30 26.64
N SER A 249 -30.81 3.91 27.16
CA SER A 249 -31.21 5.29 26.84
C SER A 249 -30.32 6.36 27.48
N VAL A 250 -29.66 6.05 28.61
CA VAL A 250 -28.82 7.00 29.36
C VAL A 250 -27.47 7.24 28.67
N PHE A 251 -26.98 6.27 27.90
CA PHE A 251 -25.69 6.36 27.22
C PHE A 251 -25.78 6.83 25.76
N ALA A 252 -26.98 6.95 25.20
CA ALA A 252 -27.19 7.40 23.82
C ALA A 252 -27.01 8.92 23.63
N THR A 253 -26.99 9.74 24.69
CA THR A 253 -27.05 11.21 24.59
C THR A 253 -25.71 11.94 24.67
N ARG A 254 -24.57 11.25 24.84
CA ARG A 254 -23.25 11.88 24.71
C ARG A 254 -22.63 11.68 23.33
N GLY A 255 -23.16 12.39 22.33
CA GLY A 255 -22.39 12.96 21.18
C GLY A 255 -21.42 12.07 20.38
N ARG A 256 -21.45 10.75 20.50
CA ARG A 256 -20.77 9.83 19.58
C ARG A 256 -21.83 9.29 18.65
N ARG A 257 -21.75 9.67 17.37
CA ARG A 257 -22.66 9.17 16.34
C ARG A 257 -22.69 7.64 16.43
N PRO A 258 -23.87 7.03 16.61
CA PRO A 258 -24.00 5.58 16.56
C PRO A 258 -23.77 5.15 15.12
N PHE A 259 -22.79 4.27 14.90
CA PHE A 259 -22.68 3.54 13.65
C PHE A 259 -23.79 2.48 13.66
N ALA A 260 -24.96 2.87 13.15
CA ALA A 260 -26.08 1.96 12.95
C ALA A 260 -25.82 1.08 11.73
N GLY A 261 -25.69 -0.23 11.94
CA GLY A 261 -25.55 -1.25 10.90
C GLY A 261 -25.77 -2.64 11.49
N ARG A 262 -26.94 -3.22 11.21
CA ARG A 262 -27.59 -4.39 11.82
C ARG A 262 -26.85 -5.74 11.70
N THR A 263 -26.88 -6.47 12.82
CA THR A 263 -27.05 -7.93 13.07
C THR A 263 -26.63 -9.00 12.05
N SER A 264 -25.81 -9.92 12.59
CA SER A 264 -25.83 -11.40 12.47
C SER A 264 -25.56 -12.05 11.10
N ILE A 265 -24.39 -12.69 10.97
CA ILE A 265 -24.19 -14.13 10.68
C ILE A 265 -22.67 -14.44 10.78
N ARG A 266 -22.37 -15.61 11.37
CA ARG A 266 -21.07 -16.31 11.54
C ARG A 266 -19.91 -15.91 10.61
N ALA A 267 -18.77 -15.56 11.23
CA ALA A 267 -17.42 -15.99 10.84
C ALA A 267 -16.45 -15.70 12.00
N GLN A 268 -16.22 -16.72 12.84
CA GLN A 268 -15.21 -16.68 13.90
C GLN A 268 -13.83 -16.72 13.25
N GLU A 269 -13.26 -15.54 12.99
CA GLU A 269 -11.80 -15.23 13.02
C GLU A 269 -11.52 -13.80 12.52
N VAL A 270 -12.42 -13.22 11.72
CA VAL A 270 -12.31 -11.80 11.27
C VAL A 270 -12.81 -10.82 12.34
N SER A 271 -13.67 -11.26 13.27
CA SER A 271 -14.43 -10.43 14.23
C SER A 271 -13.61 -9.69 15.30
N ARG A 272 -12.29 -9.88 15.38
CA ARG A 272 -11.46 -9.24 16.42
C ARG A 272 -10.75 -7.95 15.96
N MET A 273 -10.97 -7.52 14.72
CA MET A 273 -10.40 -6.28 14.19
C MET A 273 -11.38 -5.09 14.33
N PRO A 274 -10.87 -3.85 14.44
CA PRO A 274 -11.71 -2.65 14.35
C PRO A 274 -12.51 -2.65 13.03
N LEU A 275 -13.83 -2.43 13.10
CA LEU A 275 -14.76 -2.36 11.96
C LEU A 275 -14.25 -1.60 10.71
N PRO A 276 -13.54 -0.44 10.82
CA PRO A 276 -13.00 0.23 9.62
C PRO A 276 -11.92 -0.59 8.90
N VAL A 277 -11.12 -1.38 9.63
CA VAL A 277 -10.09 -2.26 9.08
C VAL A 277 -10.73 -3.46 8.39
N GLN A 278 -11.79 -4.03 8.98
CA GLN A 278 -12.58 -5.10 8.36
C GLN A 278 -13.28 -4.61 7.08
N ALA A 279 -13.92 -3.45 7.10
CA ALA A 279 -14.61 -2.90 5.94
C ALA A 279 -13.65 -2.55 4.79
N HIS A 280 -12.44 -2.06 5.11
CA HIS A 280 -11.44 -1.76 4.10
C HIS A 280 -10.77 -3.01 3.53
N ILE A 281 -10.44 -4.00 4.38
CA ILE A 281 -9.91 -5.30 3.95
C ILE A 281 -10.94 -6.08 3.14
N LEU A 282 -12.22 -6.11 3.55
CA LEU A 282 -13.29 -6.73 2.77
C LEU A 282 -13.55 -5.99 1.46
N ARG A 283 -13.31 -4.68 1.38
CA ARG A 283 -13.40 -3.91 0.13
C ARG A 283 -12.21 -4.23 -0.80
N ILE A 284 -11.01 -4.38 -0.27
CA ILE A 284 -9.81 -4.83 -1.01
C ILE A 284 -9.99 -6.28 -1.50
N LEU A 285 -10.45 -7.20 -0.65
CA LEU A 285 -10.67 -8.60 -1.02
C LEU A 285 -11.83 -8.77 -2.03
N LYS A 286 -12.90 -7.98 -1.91
CA LYS A 286 -13.98 -7.99 -2.92
C LYS A 286 -13.51 -7.41 -4.27
N SER A 287 -12.61 -6.43 -4.29
CA SER A 287 -12.01 -5.90 -5.53
C SER A 287 -11.03 -6.87 -6.22
N THR A 288 -10.67 -7.98 -5.57
CA THR A 288 -9.84 -9.04 -6.17
C THR A 288 -10.64 -10.22 -6.71
N GLU A 289 -11.91 -10.40 -6.29
CA GLU A 289 -12.81 -11.45 -6.80
C GLU A 289 -13.60 -10.99 -8.03
N THR A 290 -13.94 -9.71 -8.09
CA THR A 290 -14.37 -9.07 -9.33
C THR A 290 -13.15 -8.40 -9.93
N GLY A 291 -12.67 -8.86 -11.09
CA GLY A 291 -11.53 -8.28 -11.81
C GLY A 291 -11.60 -6.75 -11.89
N PRO A 292 -10.46 -6.06 -12.14
CA PRO A 292 -10.26 -4.65 -11.81
C PRO A 292 -11.42 -3.81 -12.32
N THR A 293 -12.33 -3.45 -11.41
CA THR A 293 -13.36 -2.46 -11.70
C THR A 293 -12.63 -1.13 -11.72
N VAL A 294 -12.25 -0.74 -12.94
CA VAL A 294 -11.84 0.61 -13.29
C VAL A 294 -12.86 1.54 -12.65
N TYR A 295 -12.43 2.32 -11.67
CA TYR A 295 -13.17 3.53 -11.31
C TYR A 295 -13.06 4.46 -12.52
N CYS A 296 -13.95 4.26 -13.50
CA CYS A 296 -14.35 5.31 -14.40
C CYS A 296 -15.03 6.36 -13.51
N LEU A 297 -14.32 7.46 -13.27
CA LEU A 297 -14.97 8.70 -12.90
C LEU A 297 -15.81 9.11 -14.12
N GLU A 298 -17.04 8.61 -14.19
CA GLU A 298 -18.06 9.17 -15.08
C GLU A 298 -18.42 10.55 -14.52
N GLY A 299 -17.79 11.58 -15.10
CA GLY A 299 -18.29 12.93 -15.02
C GLY A 299 -19.52 13.04 -15.90
N GLU A 300 -20.64 13.43 -15.30
CA GLU A 300 -21.87 13.80 -15.98
C GLU A 300 -21.60 15.02 -16.88
N GLU A 301 -21.46 14.81 -18.19
CA GLU A 301 -21.62 15.86 -19.17
C GLU A 301 -23.08 15.88 -19.64
N ASN A 302 -23.84 16.81 -19.06
CA ASN A 302 -25.11 17.29 -19.61
C ASN A 302 -24.86 17.99 -20.95
N TYR A 303 -25.03 17.27 -22.06
CA TYR A 303 -25.27 17.91 -23.37
C TYR A 303 -26.78 17.90 -23.66
N GLY A 304 -27.36 19.10 -23.54
CA GLY A 304 -28.72 19.39 -23.96
C GLY A 304 -28.87 19.23 -25.46
N VAL A 305 -29.92 18.50 -25.83
CA VAL A 305 -30.42 18.28 -27.19
C VAL A 305 -31.17 19.52 -27.68
N GLY A 306 -30.91 19.94 -28.93
CA GLY A 306 -31.75 20.84 -29.72
C GLY A 306 -30.89 21.65 -30.70
N SER A 307 -31.10 21.70 -32.02
CA SER A 307 -32.27 21.37 -32.82
C SER A 307 -31.87 20.98 -34.24
N LEU A 308 -32.65 20.04 -34.76
CA LEU A 308 -32.81 19.64 -36.14
C LEU A 308 -33.09 20.85 -37.06
N LYS A 309 -32.29 21.06 -38.12
CA LYS A 309 -32.78 21.68 -39.36
C LYS A 309 -32.22 20.96 -40.59
N ARG A 310 -33.18 20.61 -41.46
CA ARG A 310 -33.07 19.99 -42.78
C ARG A 310 -32.47 20.95 -43.81
N GLY A 311 -31.75 20.38 -44.78
CA GLY A 311 -31.48 20.91 -46.12
C GLY A 311 -30.50 19.96 -46.81
N LYS A 312 -30.96 18.94 -47.56
CA LYS A 312 -31.33 18.90 -48.99
C LYS A 312 -30.23 19.35 -49.96
N GLU A 313 -30.02 18.47 -50.96
CA GLU A 313 -29.35 18.66 -52.27
C GLU A 313 -27.81 18.61 -52.24
N GLY A 314 -27.10 17.96 -53.16
CA GLY A 314 -27.42 17.32 -54.43
C GLY A 314 -26.16 16.62 -54.99
N TRP A 315 -26.30 16.00 -56.16
CA TRP A 315 -25.36 15.10 -56.87
C TRP A 315 -24.08 15.85 -57.33
N GLU A 316 -22.90 15.24 -57.59
CA GLU A 316 -22.46 14.40 -58.73
C GLU A 316 -21.05 13.83 -58.39
N LYS A 317 -20.74 12.55 -58.61
CA LYS A 317 -19.99 11.98 -59.76
C LYS A 317 -18.80 12.82 -60.27
N GLU A 318 -17.59 12.40 -59.91
CA GLU A 318 -16.59 11.77 -60.81
C GLU A 318 -15.51 11.06 -59.97
#